data_AF-A0A9W6KD62-F1
#
_entry.id   AF-A0A9W6KD62-F1
#
_cell.length_a   1.000
_cell.length_b   1.000
_cell.length_c   1.000
_cell.angle_alpha   90.00
_cell.angle_beta   90.00
_cell.angle_gamma   90.00
#
_symmetry.space_group_name_H-M   'P 1'
#
loop_
_entity.id
_entity.type
_entity.pdbx_description
1 polymer ?
#
loop_
_entity_poly.entity_id
_entity_poly.type
_entity_poly.pdbx_seq_one_letter_code
_entity_poly.pdbx_strand_id
1 'polypeptide(L)'
;MNRTRLLAALAGAIVAVLALPALAFAGPPIPTQLSNADLTLLNGVRTAGLWEMPAGQMAAERGAHPVVRQIGATIAQQHVKLDQDVVDAANQLGVTLPTAPTAQQAGWLDEMRGASSNQEFDQIFVTRLRAAHGKIFPIIAAVRSGTRNEVVRKVAQEANTVVEGHLSMLESTDLVRFGELPPVALPEADIAGGGSLVQAAQGRAEAGSGFSPAVVWIVLIAAVVIGAANSYRVFRPRAAR
;
A
#
# COMPACT_ATOMS: atom_id res chain seq x y z
N MET A 1 -5.45 -9.18 -81.66
CA MET A 1 -4.28 -9.64 -82.45
C MET A 1 -3.03 -9.17 -81.72
N ASN A 2 -2.19 -10.11 -81.27
CA ASN A 2 -0.95 -9.91 -80.52
C ASN A 2 0.03 -8.97 -81.23
N ARG A 3 0.93 -8.32 -80.46
CA ARG A 3 2.39 -8.58 -80.50
C ARG A 3 3.18 -7.55 -79.66
N THR A 4 3.51 -7.99 -78.45
CA THR A 4 4.85 -7.97 -77.82
C THR A 4 6.03 -7.21 -78.46
N ARG A 5 6.72 -6.48 -77.55
CA ARG A 5 8.18 -6.20 -77.40
C ARG A 5 8.73 -4.88 -77.94
N LEU A 6 9.34 -4.11 -77.02
CA LEU A 6 10.67 -3.47 -77.07
C LEU A 6 10.87 -2.68 -75.74
N LEU A 7 11.50 -3.30 -74.74
CA LEU A 7 12.90 -3.09 -74.29
C LEU A 7 13.19 -1.73 -73.62
N ALA A 8 13.39 -1.83 -72.30
CA ALA A 8 14.43 -1.22 -71.48
C ALA A 8 14.79 0.27 -71.65
N ALA A 9 14.49 1.05 -70.60
CA ALA A 9 15.47 1.65 -69.69
C ALA A 9 14.94 2.99 -69.17
N LEU A 10 14.63 3.06 -67.87
CA LEU A 10 14.87 4.24 -67.05
C LEU A 10 14.75 3.86 -65.59
N ALA A 11 15.93 3.73 -64.97
CA ALA A 11 16.08 3.64 -63.54
C ALA A 11 15.73 4.99 -62.91
N GLY A 12 15.09 4.93 -61.74
CA GLY A 12 14.92 6.06 -60.83
C GLY A 12 13.54 6.69 -60.89
N ALA A 13 12.74 6.46 -59.84
CA ALA A 13 12.13 7.55 -59.05
C ALA A 13 11.12 7.01 -58.02
N ILE A 14 11.53 7.15 -56.76
CA ILE A 14 10.71 7.62 -55.64
C ILE A 14 9.76 6.60 -54.98
N VAL A 15 10.34 5.88 -54.02
CA VAL A 15 9.64 5.47 -52.80
C VAL A 15 9.55 6.72 -51.90
N ALA A 16 8.46 7.48 -51.98
CA ALA A 16 8.12 8.49 -50.98
C ALA A 16 7.31 7.82 -49.87
N VAL A 17 8.00 7.20 -48.91
CA VAL A 17 7.39 6.90 -47.61
C VAL A 17 7.05 8.23 -46.97
N LEU A 18 5.74 8.51 -46.85
CA LEU A 18 5.19 9.57 -46.00
C LEU A 18 5.55 9.26 -44.54
N ALA A 19 6.77 9.60 -44.14
CA ALA A 19 7.14 9.73 -42.74
C ALA A 19 6.51 11.02 -42.21
N LEU A 20 5.28 10.92 -41.71
CA LEU A 20 4.73 11.95 -40.84
C LEU A 20 5.70 12.08 -39.65
N PRO A 21 6.27 13.27 -39.36
CA PRO A 21 6.98 13.43 -38.11
C PRO A 21 5.94 13.21 -37.01
N ALA A 22 6.14 12.17 -36.20
CA ALA A 22 5.45 12.08 -34.94
C ALA A 22 5.81 13.36 -34.19
N LEU A 23 4.84 14.29 -34.07
CA LEU A 23 4.94 15.39 -33.14
C LEU A 23 5.11 14.72 -31.79
N ALA A 24 6.34 14.68 -31.28
CA ALA A 24 6.61 14.37 -29.91
C ALA A 24 5.85 15.44 -29.12
N PHE A 25 4.71 15.07 -28.55
CA PHE A 25 4.07 15.90 -27.54
C PHE A 25 5.04 15.87 -26.36
N ALA A 26 5.97 16.81 -26.35
CA ALA A 26 6.69 17.17 -25.14
C ALA A 26 5.59 17.59 -24.17
N GLY A 27 5.23 16.68 -23.26
CA GLY A 27 4.31 17.00 -22.18
C GLY A 27 4.78 18.25 -21.45
N PRO A 28 3.88 18.93 -20.72
CA PRO A 28 4.28 20.08 -19.91
C PRO A 28 5.52 19.71 -19.09
N PRO A 29 6.50 20.62 -18.95
CA PRO A 29 7.72 20.33 -18.22
C PRO A 29 7.36 19.79 -16.84
N ILE A 30 7.91 18.63 -16.49
CA ILE A 30 7.64 18.00 -15.19
C ILE A 30 8.07 19.01 -14.12
N PRO A 31 7.17 19.44 -13.22
CA PRO A 31 7.55 20.33 -12.14
C PRO A 31 8.62 19.65 -11.29
N THR A 32 9.82 20.22 -11.27
CA THR A 32 10.94 19.76 -10.44
C THR A 32 10.83 20.27 -9.01
N GLN A 33 9.93 21.22 -8.75
CA GLN A 33 9.70 21.81 -7.44
C GLN A 33 9.02 20.82 -6.49
N LEU A 34 9.58 20.73 -5.28
CA LEU A 34 9.02 19.90 -4.22
C LEU A 34 7.70 20.46 -3.72
N SER A 35 6.72 19.57 -3.59
CA SER A 35 5.45 19.87 -2.93
C SER A 35 5.60 19.81 -1.40
N ASN A 36 4.63 20.36 -0.69
CA ASN A 36 4.55 20.19 0.77
C ASN A 36 4.48 18.71 1.16
N ALA A 37 3.79 17.88 0.38
CA ALA A 37 3.70 16.45 0.62
C ALA A 37 5.07 15.74 0.48
N ASP A 38 5.88 16.16 -0.50
CA ASP A 38 7.25 15.64 -0.66
C ASP A 38 8.10 15.96 0.58
N LEU A 39 8.07 17.22 1.05
CA LEU A 39 8.79 17.64 2.26
C LEU A 39 8.28 16.93 3.51
N THR A 40 6.96 16.73 3.63
CA THR A 40 6.36 15.96 4.72
C THR A 40 6.89 14.53 4.74
N LEU A 41 6.97 13.85 3.58
CA LEU A 41 7.52 12.51 3.51
C LEU A 41 9.00 12.48 3.90
N LEU A 42 9.84 13.34 3.33
CA LEU A 42 11.28 13.34 3.61
C LEU A 42 11.56 13.59 5.11
N ASN A 43 10.88 14.57 5.70
CA ASN A 43 11.00 14.84 7.14
C ASN A 43 10.44 13.70 8.01
N GLY A 44 9.32 13.10 7.59
CA GLY A 44 8.70 11.97 8.28
C GLY A 44 9.60 10.73 8.30
N VAL A 45 10.16 10.36 7.15
CA VAL A 45 11.09 9.23 7.03
C VAL A 45 12.36 9.47 7.85
N ARG A 46 12.94 10.67 7.78
CA ARG A 46 14.11 11.02 8.60
C ARG A 46 13.82 10.89 10.09
N THR A 47 12.75 11.55 10.56
CA THR A 47 12.43 11.54 11.99
C THR A 47 12.07 10.14 12.47
N ALA A 48 11.42 9.31 11.64
CA ALA A 48 11.19 7.90 11.93
C ALA A 48 12.50 7.13 12.15
N GLY A 49 13.47 7.24 11.22
CA GLY A 49 14.78 6.59 11.37
C GLY A 49 15.48 6.95 12.69
N LEU A 50 15.42 8.21 13.10
CA LEU A 50 16.09 8.72 14.30
C LEU A 50 15.59 8.09 15.62
N TRP A 51 14.38 7.53 15.67
CA TRP A 51 13.87 6.83 16.86
C TRP A 51 13.67 5.33 16.65
N GLU A 52 13.34 4.87 15.44
CA GLU A 52 13.07 3.45 15.18
C GLU A 52 14.35 2.61 15.12
N MET A 53 15.49 3.19 14.72
CA MET A 53 16.79 2.52 14.84
C MET A 53 17.13 2.16 16.30
N PRO A 54 17.20 3.11 17.25
CA PRO A 54 17.47 2.77 18.64
C PRO A 54 16.35 1.95 19.30
N ALA A 55 15.08 2.14 18.93
CA ALA A 55 13.99 1.30 19.41
C ALA A 55 14.16 -0.16 18.98
N GLY A 56 14.47 -0.39 17.70
CA GLY A 56 14.71 -1.73 17.16
C GLY A 56 15.94 -2.40 17.79
N GLN A 57 17.02 -1.66 18.04
CA GLN A 57 18.19 -2.16 18.77
C GLN A 57 17.83 -2.58 20.20
N MET A 58 17.10 -1.76 20.95
CA MET A 58 16.59 -2.15 22.27
C MET A 58 15.76 -3.43 22.20
N ALA A 59 14.90 -3.56 21.18
CA ALA A 59 14.07 -4.76 21.02
C ALA A 59 14.90 -6.01 20.72
N ALA A 60 15.91 -5.92 19.85
CA ALA A 60 16.84 -7.01 19.58
C ALA A 60 17.58 -7.48 20.85
N GLU A 61 18.00 -6.54 21.69
CA GLU A 61 18.80 -6.82 22.88
C GLU A 61 17.98 -7.41 24.04
N ARG A 62 16.83 -6.79 24.37
CA ARG A 62 16.08 -7.13 25.60
C ARG A 62 14.65 -7.61 25.41
N GLY A 63 14.13 -7.71 24.18
CA GLY A 63 12.74 -8.15 23.97
C GLY A 63 12.43 -9.48 24.66
N ALA A 64 11.29 -9.63 25.31
CA ALA A 64 10.97 -10.89 26.02
C ALA A 64 10.77 -12.04 25.03
N HIS A 65 10.09 -11.78 23.92
CA HIS A 65 9.77 -12.78 22.91
C HIS A 65 10.84 -12.86 21.82
N PRO A 66 11.25 -14.06 21.38
CA PRO A 66 12.19 -14.21 20.27
C PRO A 66 11.74 -13.51 18.99
N VAL A 67 10.44 -13.53 18.70
CA VAL A 67 9.86 -12.85 17.54
C VAL A 67 10.04 -11.32 17.62
N VAL A 68 9.87 -10.72 18.80
CA VAL A 68 10.09 -9.28 19.01
C VAL A 68 11.56 -8.92 18.83
N ARG A 69 12.49 -9.75 19.31
CA ARG A 69 13.94 -9.52 19.08
C ARG A 69 14.29 -9.54 17.59
N GLN A 70 13.80 -10.54 16.86
CA GLN A 70 14.04 -10.67 15.43
C GLN A 70 13.47 -9.49 14.63
N ILE A 71 12.25 -9.09 14.96
CA ILE A 71 11.58 -7.95 14.34
C ILE A 71 12.34 -6.66 14.68
N GLY A 72 12.73 -6.46 15.94
CA GLY A 72 13.53 -5.31 16.37
C GLY A 72 14.82 -5.16 15.58
N ALA A 73 15.57 -6.26 15.42
CA ALA A 73 16.79 -6.27 14.61
C ALA A 73 16.52 -5.92 13.14
N THR A 74 15.45 -6.47 12.57
CA THR A 74 15.05 -6.23 11.17
C THR A 74 14.64 -4.77 10.95
N ILE A 75 13.82 -4.22 11.85
CA ILE A 75 13.38 -2.82 11.81
C ILE A 75 14.59 -1.89 11.92
N ALA A 76 15.49 -2.12 12.88
CA ALA A 76 16.69 -1.30 13.02
C ALA A 76 17.54 -1.30 11.74
N GLN A 77 17.80 -2.48 11.16
CA GLN A 77 18.58 -2.61 9.93
C GLN A 77 17.91 -1.90 8.74
N GLN A 78 16.61 -2.07 8.56
CA GLN A 78 15.88 -1.45 7.45
C GLN A 78 15.79 0.06 7.61
N HIS A 79 15.68 0.58 8.84
CA HIS A 79 15.73 2.02 9.08
C HIS A 79 17.11 2.63 8.85
N VAL A 80 18.22 1.90 9.08
CA VAL A 80 19.56 2.38 8.68
C VAL A 80 19.61 2.64 7.18
N LYS A 81 19.09 1.70 6.38
CA LYS A 81 19.06 1.84 4.92
C LYS A 81 18.13 2.98 4.48
N LEU A 82 16.91 3.03 5.03
CA LEU A 82 15.92 4.04 4.66
C LEU A 82 16.36 5.46 5.08
N ASP A 83 17.06 5.58 6.20
CA ASP A 83 17.66 6.83 6.66
C ASP A 83 18.77 7.32 5.72
N GLN A 84 19.62 6.41 5.23
CA GLN A 84 20.61 6.74 4.20
C GLN A 84 19.94 7.20 2.91
N ASP A 85 18.92 6.48 2.43
CA ASP A 85 18.21 6.82 1.20
C ASP A 85 17.55 8.22 1.28
N VAL A 86 16.97 8.60 2.43
CA VAL A 86 16.35 9.92 2.60
C VAL A 86 17.37 11.04 2.74
N VAL A 87 18.52 10.79 3.39
CA VAL A 87 19.62 11.76 3.50
C VAL A 87 20.24 12.03 2.14
N ASP A 88 20.49 11.00 1.34
CA ASP A 88 21.02 11.15 -0.01
C ASP A 88 20.05 11.92 -0.92
N ALA A 89 18.76 11.61 -0.84
CA ALA A 89 17.72 12.35 -1.53
C ALA A 89 17.71 13.83 -1.13
N ALA A 90 17.77 14.13 0.17
CA ALA A 90 17.77 15.50 0.66
C ALA A 90 19.01 16.28 0.21
N ASN A 91 20.19 15.66 0.22
CA ASN A 91 21.42 16.25 -0.30
C ASN A 91 21.31 16.58 -1.80
N GLN A 92 20.77 15.64 -2.59
CA GLN A 92 20.55 15.85 -4.03
C GLN A 92 19.56 16.99 -4.32
N LEU A 93 18.55 17.15 -3.45
CA LEU A 93 17.48 18.13 -3.60
C LEU A 93 17.78 19.48 -2.92
N GLY A 94 18.89 19.59 -2.18
CA GLY A 94 19.21 20.79 -1.40
C GLY A 94 18.25 21.06 -0.23
N VAL A 95 17.69 20.01 0.36
CA VAL A 95 16.72 20.09 1.47
C VAL A 95 17.42 19.84 2.81
N THR A 96 17.13 20.66 3.81
CA THR A 96 17.58 20.42 5.19
C THR A 96 16.64 19.44 5.88
N LEU A 97 17.20 18.39 6.48
CA LEU A 97 16.46 17.41 7.26
C LEU A 97 16.61 17.63 8.77
N PRO A 98 15.63 17.19 9.58
CA PRO A 98 15.78 17.12 11.04
C PRO A 98 16.95 16.24 11.47
N THR A 99 17.62 16.63 12.54
CA THR A 99 18.78 15.92 13.12
C THR A 99 18.47 15.24 14.45
N ALA A 100 17.26 15.43 14.98
CA ALA A 100 16.78 14.82 16.20
C ALA A 100 15.35 14.27 16.01
N PRO A 101 14.97 13.23 16.78
CA PRO A 101 13.57 12.82 16.85
C PRO A 101 12.71 13.96 17.42
N THR A 102 11.42 13.94 17.13
CA THR A 102 10.47 14.85 17.78
C THR A 102 10.40 14.61 19.28
N ALA A 103 9.93 15.58 20.06
CA ALA A 103 9.75 15.42 21.51
C ALA A 103 8.86 14.21 21.86
N GLN A 104 7.83 13.95 21.04
CA GLN A 104 6.96 12.79 21.22
C GLN A 104 7.72 11.47 20.97
N GLN A 105 8.51 11.39 19.90
CA GLN A 105 9.32 10.21 19.58
C GLN A 105 10.41 9.96 20.63
N ALA A 106 11.04 11.01 21.15
CA ALA A 106 11.95 10.91 22.28
C ALA A 106 11.24 10.35 23.53
N GLY A 107 10.03 10.83 23.82
CA GLY A 107 9.20 10.29 24.91
C GLY A 107 8.86 8.79 24.74
N TRP A 108 8.66 8.31 23.50
CA TRP A 108 8.46 6.87 23.26
C TRP A 108 9.73 6.05 23.56
N LEU A 109 10.91 6.58 23.24
CA LEU A 109 12.17 5.93 23.61
C LEU A 109 12.35 5.88 25.13
N ASP A 110 12.00 6.96 25.84
CA ASP A 110 12.08 7.02 27.30
C ASP A 110 11.09 6.05 27.96
N GLU A 111 9.86 5.97 27.44
CA GLU A 111 8.85 4.99 27.86
C GLU A 111 9.36 3.56 27.70
N MET A 112 9.94 3.24 26.54
CA MET A 112 10.58 1.94 26.33
C MET A 112 11.68 1.71 27.36
N ARG A 113 12.61 2.65 27.53
CA ARG A 113 13.73 2.53 28.50
C ARG A 113 13.23 2.29 29.93
N GLY A 114 12.16 2.97 30.32
CA GLY A 114 11.53 2.89 31.62
C GLY A 114 10.62 1.68 31.86
N ALA A 115 10.46 0.78 30.89
CA ALA A 115 9.69 -0.45 31.08
C ALA A 115 10.24 -1.28 32.26
N SER A 116 9.34 -1.70 33.16
CA SER A 116 9.66 -2.43 34.38
C SER A 116 9.97 -3.91 34.13
N SER A 117 9.60 -4.43 32.96
CA SER A 117 9.88 -5.81 32.53
C SER A 117 10.09 -5.89 31.02
N ASN A 118 10.70 -6.98 30.54
CA ASN A 118 10.88 -7.21 29.11
C ASN A 118 9.53 -7.43 28.39
N GLN A 119 8.53 -8.00 29.08
CA GLN A 119 7.18 -8.17 28.52
C GLN A 119 6.46 -6.82 28.34
N GLU A 120 6.60 -5.93 29.33
CA GLU A 120 6.09 -4.56 29.21
C GLU A 120 6.81 -3.80 28.08
N PHE A 121 8.13 -3.97 27.97
CA PHE A 121 8.90 -3.42 26.87
C PHE A 121 8.36 -3.89 25.50
N ASP A 122 8.15 -5.20 25.32
CA ASP A 122 7.61 -5.75 24.06
C ASP A 122 6.26 -5.12 23.72
N GLN A 123 5.37 -4.98 24.72
CA GLN A 123 4.07 -4.36 24.53
C GLN A 123 4.18 -2.88 24.12
N ILE A 124 5.06 -2.11 24.77
CA ILE A 124 5.29 -0.70 24.42
C ILE A 124 5.87 -0.59 23.00
N PHE A 125 6.90 -1.38 22.69
CA PHE A 125 7.54 -1.42 21.38
C PHE A 125 6.52 -1.67 20.26
N VAL A 126 5.75 -2.76 20.36
CA VAL A 126 4.76 -3.12 19.34
C VAL A 126 3.66 -2.06 19.22
N THR A 127 3.15 -1.56 20.35
CA THR A 127 2.10 -0.53 20.35
C THR A 127 2.56 0.75 19.66
N ARG A 128 3.76 1.24 20.00
CA ARG A 128 4.28 2.50 19.48
C ARG A 128 4.59 2.40 17.99
N LEU A 129 5.33 1.39 17.57
CA LEU A 129 5.71 1.24 16.16
C LEU A 129 4.48 0.99 15.28
N ARG A 130 3.56 0.11 15.71
CA ARG A 130 2.38 -0.20 14.91
C ARG A 130 1.47 1.01 14.70
N ALA A 131 1.32 1.86 15.72
CA ALA A 131 0.59 3.11 15.63
C ALA A 131 1.32 4.15 14.76
N ALA A 132 2.64 4.26 14.87
CA ALA A 132 3.45 5.18 14.06
C ALA A 132 3.41 4.82 12.57
N HIS A 133 3.61 3.54 12.24
CA HIS A 133 3.52 3.02 10.87
C HIS A 133 2.13 3.23 10.26
N GLY A 134 1.06 2.99 11.04
CA GLY A 134 -0.31 3.25 10.59
C GLY A 134 -0.58 4.72 10.23
N LYS A 135 0.09 5.67 10.89
CA LYS A 135 -0.05 7.11 10.59
C LYS A 135 0.72 7.55 9.34
N ILE A 136 1.92 7.01 9.13
CA ILE A 136 2.77 7.44 8.01
C ILE A 136 2.45 6.70 6.71
N PHE A 137 1.91 5.47 6.78
CA PHE A 137 1.63 4.66 5.59
C PHE A 137 0.71 5.35 4.56
N PRO A 138 -0.40 6.02 4.93
CA PRO A 138 -1.21 6.78 3.98
C PRO A 138 -0.46 7.94 3.33
N ILE A 139 0.44 8.61 4.06
CA ILE A 139 1.26 9.71 3.53
C ILE A 139 2.24 9.18 2.49
N ILE A 140 2.89 8.04 2.79
CA ILE A 140 3.79 7.36 1.85
C ILE A 140 3.03 7.01 0.57
N ALA A 141 1.85 6.40 0.67
CA ALA A 141 1.03 6.04 -0.47
C ALA A 141 0.58 7.27 -1.30
N ALA A 142 0.19 8.35 -0.63
CA ALA A 142 -0.20 9.60 -1.28
C ALA A 142 0.97 10.23 -2.06
N VAL A 143 2.16 10.30 -1.45
CA VAL A 143 3.35 10.84 -2.13
C VAL A 143 3.81 9.91 -3.25
N ARG A 144 3.81 8.59 -3.02
CA ARG A 144 4.18 7.59 -4.03
C ARG A 144 3.31 7.68 -5.28
N SER A 145 2.01 7.93 -5.13
CA SER A 145 1.06 8.07 -6.24
C SER A 145 1.10 9.45 -6.90
N GLY A 146 1.34 10.51 -6.12
CA GLY A 146 1.15 11.89 -6.57
C GLY A 146 2.42 12.64 -6.98
N THR A 147 3.57 12.31 -6.40
CA THR A 147 4.78 13.13 -6.58
C THR A 147 5.20 13.24 -8.04
N ARG A 148 5.67 14.42 -8.44
CA ARG A 148 6.28 14.67 -9.75
C ARG A 148 7.81 14.54 -9.71
N ASN A 149 8.42 14.58 -8.52
CA ASN A 149 9.85 14.46 -8.34
C ASN A 149 10.30 12.98 -8.31
N GLU A 150 11.27 12.62 -9.16
CA GLU A 150 11.76 11.23 -9.27
C GLU A 150 12.57 10.74 -8.06
N VAL A 151 13.33 11.63 -7.44
CA VAL A 151 14.13 11.32 -6.24
C VAL A 151 13.18 11.00 -5.10
N VAL A 152 12.16 11.84 -4.89
CA VAL A 152 11.14 11.59 -3.86
C VAL A 152 10.33 10.33 -4.18
N ARG A 153 10.00 10.09 -5.45
CA ARG A 153 9.27 8.88 -5.87
C ARG A 153 10.03 7.61 -5.49
N LYS A 154 11.36 7.61 -5.58
CA LYS A 154 12.21 6.48 -5.17
C LYS A 154 12.16 6.29 -3.66
N VAL A 155 12.33 7.35 -2.85
CA VAL A 155 12.21 7.28 -1.39
C VAL A 155 10.83 6.76 -0.97
N ALA A 156 9.76 7.27 -1.59
CA ALA A 156 8.40 6.82 -1.33
C ALA A 156 8.19 5.34 -1.67
N GLN A 157 8.86 4.81 -2.69
CA GLN A 157 8.79 3.38 -3.04
C GLN A 157 9.37 2.49 -1.95
N GLU A 158 10.57 2.86 -1.50
CA GLU A 158 11.30 2.10 -0.50
C GLU A 158 10.56 2.17 0.83
N ALA A 159 10.16 3.38 1.25
CA ALA A 159 9.37 3.57 2.45
C ALA A 159 8.07 2.77 2.42
N ASN A 160 7.38 2.68 1.28
CA ASN A 160 6.14 1.91 1.17
C ASN A 160 6.39 0.42 1.44
N THR A 161 7.43 -0.13 0.80
CA THR A 161 7.80 -1.54 0.93
C THR A 161 8.21 -1.88 2.36
N VAL A 162 9.06 -1.03 2.96
CA VAL A 162 9.56 -1.22 4.33
C VAL A 162 8.43 -1.13 5.34
N VAL A 163 7.61 -0.06 5.30
CA VAL A 163 6.56 0.16 6.30
C VAL A 163 5.44 -0.88 6.17
N GLU A 164 5.06 -1.30 4.97
CA GLU A 164 4.10 -2.40 4.79
C GLU A 164 4.61 -3.71 5.41
N GLY A 165 5.89 -4.03 5.19
CA GLY A 165 6.54 -5.18 5.81
C GLY A 165 6.56 -5.08 7.33
N HIS A 166 6.84 -3.88 7.87
CA HIS A 166 6.86 -3.65 9.32
C HIS A 166 5.49 -3.82 9.96
N LEU A 167 4.42 -3.31 9.32
CA LEU A 167 3.05 -3.53 9.77
C LEU A 167 2.78 -5.03 9.92
N SER A 168 3.11 -5.82 8.89
CA SER A 168 2.91 -7.28 8.89
C SER A 168 3.73 -7.98 9.97
N MET A 169 4.99 -7.59 10.15
CA MET A 169 5.87 -8.14 11.19
C MET A 169 5.35 -7.83 12.59
N LEU A 170 4.98 -6.58 12.87
CA LEU A 170 4.46 -6.18 14.17
C LEU A 170 3.16 -6.91 14.50
N GLU A 171 2.28 -7.09 13.51
CA GLU A 171 1.05 -7.87 13.67
C GLU A 171 1.32 -9.35 13.95
N SER A 172 2.39 -9.93 13.39
CA SER A 172 2.78 -11.33 13.67
C SER A 172 3.34 -11.56 15.08
N THR A 173 3.41 -10.53 15.93
CA THR A 173 3.81 -10.70 17.34
C THR A 173 2.66 -11.14 18.24
N ASP A 174 1.42 -11.06 17.77
CA ASP A 174 0.19 -11.21 18.57
C ASP A 174 0.06 -10.20 19.74
N LEU A 175 0.90 -9.15 19.77
CA LEU A 175 0.88 -8.09 20.79
C LEU A 175 0.19 -6.80 20.33
N VAL A 176 -0.25 -6.73 19.07
CA VAL A 176 -0.95 -5.57 18.52
C VAL A 176 -2.37 -5.48 19.10
N ARG A 177 -2.67 -4.33 19.72
CA ARG A 177 -3.99 -4.02 20.26
C ARG A 177 -4.83 -3.27 19.23
N PHE A 178 -5.41 -3.99 18.28
CA PHE A 178 -6.18 -3.40 17.18
C PHE A 178 -7.32 -2.47 17.64
N GLY A 179 -7.96 -2.77 18.78
CA GLY A 179 -9.01 -1.93 19.35
C GLY A 179 -8.54 -0.58 19.92
N GLU A 180 -7.24 -0.40 20.11
CA GLU A 180 -6.63 0.85 20.60
C GLU A 180 -6.03 1.69 19.45
N LEU A 181 -6.12 1.21 18.19
CA LEU A 181 -5.59 1.96 17.05
C LEU A 181 -6.42 3.23 16.79
N PRO A 182 -5.78 4.33 16.34
CA PRO A 182 -6.51 5.53 15.95
C PRO A 182 -7.56 5.23 14.87
N PRO A 183 -8.69 5.96 14.85
CA PRO A 183 -9.71 5.78 13.83
C PRO A 183 -9.13 6.07 12.44
N VAL A 184 -9.64 5.36 11.43
CA VAL A 184 -9.23 5.55 10.03
C VAL A 184 -9.60 6.96 9.59
N ALA A 185 -8.58 7.76 9.26
CA ALA A 185 -8.76 9.03 8.56
C ALA A 185 -8.67 8.75 7.06
N LEU A 186 -9.83 8.71 6.38
CA LEU A 186 -9.84 8.61 4.92
C LEU A 186 -9.49 9.99 4.33
N PRO A 187 -8.62 10.07 3.31
CA PRO A 187 -8.60 11.26 2.46
C PRO A 187 -9.99 11.43 1.82
N GLU A 188 -10.38 12.68 1.53
CA GLU A 188 -11.60 12.94 0.75
C GLU A 188 -11.50 12.19 -0.58
N ALA A 189 -12.28 11.12 -0.71
CA ALA A 189 -12.26 10.24 -1.87
C ALA A 189 -13.23 10.79 -2.92
N ASP A 190 -12.74 11.58 -3.88
CA ASP A 190 -13.49 11.87 -5.12
C ASP A 190 -13.27 10.72 -6.11
N ILE A 191 -13.95 9.60 -5.85
CA ILE A 191 -13.95 8.48 -6.77
C ILE A 191 -15.14 8.71 -7.72
N ALA A 192 -14.82 9.21 -8.91
CA ALA A 192 -15.73 9.34 -10.05
C ALA A 192 -16.93 10.29 -9.84
N GLY A 193 -16.66 11.57 -9.52
CA GLY A 193 -17.58 12.66 -9.84
C GLY A 193 -18.54 13.04 -8.72
N GLY A 194 -18.00 13.34 -7.54
CA GLY A 194 -18.70 14.15 -6.54
C GLY A 194 -19.48 13.39 -5.47
N GLY A 195 -19.18 12.12 -5.22
CA GLY A 195 -19.73 11.36 -4.10
C GLY A 195 -18.64 10.65 -3.32
N SER A 196 -18.66 10.78 -1.98
CA SER A 196 -17.83 9.94 -1.11
C SER A 196 -18.14 8.47 -1.39
N LEU A 197 -17.12 7.61 -1.45
CA LEU A 197 -17.29 6.15 -1.56
C LEU A 197 -18.28 5.59 -0.54
N VAL A 198 -18.36 6.22 0.64
CA VAL A 198 -19.32 5.87 1.69
C VAL A 198 -20.76 6.17 1.25
N GLN A 199 -20.98 7.31 0.61
CA GLN A 199 -22.27 7.72 0.06
C GLN A 199 -22.70 6.81 -1.09
N ALA A 200 -21.75 6.45 -1.97
CA ALA A 200 -21.99 5.48 -3.05
C ALA A 200 -22.32 4.08 -2.50
N ALA A 201 -21.65 3.65 -1.43
CA ALA A 201 -21.91 2.37 -0.77
C ALA A 201 -23.26 2.36 -0.04
N GLN A 202 -23.60 3.44 0.68
CA GLN A 202 -24.89 3.62 1.35
C GLN A 202 -26.04 3.65 0.35
N GLY A 203 -25.91 4.41 -0.75
CA GLY A 203 -26.91 4.42 -1.81
C GLY A 203 -27.14 3.05 -2.45
N ARG A 204 -26.09 2.21 -2.56
CA ARG A 204 -26.21 0.82 -3.02
C ARG A 204 -26.91 -0.10 -2.01
N ALA A 205 -26.66 0.10 -0.71
CA ALA A 205 -27.33 -0.65 0.35
C ALA A 205 -28.83 -0.30 0.42
N GLU A 206 -29.17 0.98 0.22
CA GLU A 206 -30.55 1.46 0.17
C GLU A 206 -31.29 1.06 -1.12
N ALA A 207 -30.58 0.96 -2.25
CA ALA A 207 -31.17 0.54 -3.53
C ALA A 207 -31.66 -0.93 -3.55
N GLY A 208 -31.34 -1.73 -2.52
CA GLY A 208 -31.68 -3.14 -2.46
C GLY A 208 -30.94 -3.98 -3.49
N SER A 209 -30.83 -5.29 -3.28
CA SER A 209 -30.04 -6.21 -4.11
C SER A 209 -30.53 -6.39 -5.56
N GLY A 210 -31.58 -5.68 -5.99
CA GLY A 210 -32.27 -5.91 -7.26
C GLY A 210 -33.02 -7.27 -7.32
N PHE A 211 -32.91 -8.10 -6.29
CA PHE A 211 -33.59 -9.39 -6.19
C PHE A 211 -34.64 -9.33 -5.09
N SER A 212 -35.87 -9.68 -5.42
CA SER A 212 -36.93 -9.82 -4.41
C SER A 212 -36.53 -10.92 -3.41
N PRO A 213 -36.49 -10.62 -2.09
CA PRO A 213 -36.22 -11.62 -1.06
C PRO A 213 -37.14 -12.84 -1.18
N ALA A 214 -38.38 -12.64 -1.62
CA ALA A 214 -39.34 -13.72 -1.86
C ALA A 214 -38.88 -14.71 -2.94
N VAL A 215 -38.25 -14.22 -4.02
CA VAL A 215 -37.73 -15.07 -5.09
C VAL A 215 -36.55 -15.91 -4.61
N VAL A 216 -35.67 -15.32 -3.79
CA VAL A 216 -34.55 -16.05 -3.17
C VAL A 216 -35.08 -17.19 -2.30
N TRP A 217 -36.09 -16.92 -1.47
CA TRP A 217 -36.71 -17.96 -0.63
C TRP A 217 -37.43 -19.05 -1.44
N ILE A 218 -38.11 -18.70 -2.52
CA ILE A 218 -38.76 -19.68 -3.41
C ILE A 218 -37.73 -20.63 -4.03
N VAL A 219 -36.60 -20.12 -4.51
CA VAL A 219 -35.54 -20.93 -5.10
C VAL A 219 -34.91 -21.86 -4.06
N LEU A 220 -34.66 -21.37 -2.84
CA LEU A 220 -34.11 -22.17 -1.75
C LEU A 220 -35.06 -23.31 -1.34
N ILE A 221 -36.36 -23.03 -1.23
CA ILE A 221 -37.38 -24.05 -0.92
C ILE A 221 -37.45 -25.09 -2.05
N ALA A 222 -37.45 -24.66 -3.31
CA ALA A 222 -37.47 -25.57 -4.45
C ALA A 222 -36.24 -26.49 -4.46
N ALA A 223 -35.04 -25.97 -4.15
CA ALA A 223 -33.82 -26.77 -4.06
C ALA A 223 -33.90 -27.83 -2.95
N VAL A 224 -34.46 -27.49 -1.78
CA VAL A 224 -34.66 -28.46 -0.67
C VAL A 224 -35.65 -29.55 -1.06
N VAL A 225 -36.77 -29.19 -1.71
CA VAL A 225 -37.78 -30.16 -2.16
C VAL A 225 -37.22 -31.12 -3.20
N ILE A 226 -36.45 -30.61 -4.17
CA ILE A 226 -35.79 -31.43 -5.20
C ILE A 226 -34.75 -32.36 -4.57
N GLY A 227 -33.96 -31.85 -3.62
CA GLY A 227 -32.99 -32.64 -2.86
C GLY A 227 -33.65 -33.77 -2.07
N ALA A 228 -34.73 -33.48 -1.35
CA ALA A 228 -35.49 -34.47 -0.58
C ALA A 228 -36.13 -35.54 -1.49
N ALA A 229 -36.69 -35.15 -2.64
CA ALA A 229 -37.29 -36.08 -3.59
C ALA A 229 -36.26 -37.02 -4.23
N ASN A 230 -35.06 -36.52 -4.54
CA ASN A 230 -33.97 -37.33 -5.08
C ASN A 230 -33.41 -38.29 -4.03
N SER A 231 -33.21 -37.85 -2.79
CA SER A 231 -32.81 -38.73 -1.68
C SER A 231 -33.85 -39.83 -1.43
N TYR A 232 -35.15 -39.50 -1.42
CA TYR A 232 -36.21 -40.48 -1.23
C TYR A 232 -36.24 -41.55 -2.34
N ARG A 233 -35.93 -41.20 -3.59
CA ARG A 233 -35.85 -42.16 -4.71
C ARG A 233 -34.67 -43.11 -4.58
N VAL A 234 -33.54 -42.67 -4.03
CA VAL A 234 -32.34 -43.50 -3.84
C VAL A 234 -32.53 -44.54 -2.72
N PHE A 235 -33.28 -44.19 -1.67
CA PHE A 235 -33.45 -45.05 -0.50
C PHE A 235 -34.75 -45.86 -0.48
N ARG A 236 -35.56 -45.83 -1.54
CA ARG A 236 -36.79 -46.64 -1.59
C ARG A 236 -36.44 -48.12 -1.78
N PRO A 237 -36.78 -49.02 -0.85
CA PRO A 237 -36.54 -50.45 -1.03
C PRO A 237 -37.38 -50.97 -2.20
N ARG A 238 -36.73 -51.70 -3.12
CA ARG A 238 -37.42 -52.40 -4.22
C ARG A 238 -38.31 -53.48 -3.60
N ALA A 239 -39.61 -53.39 -3.81
CA ALA A 239 -40.54 -54.45 -3.43
C ALA A 239 -40.17 -55.73 -4.19
N ALA A 240 -39.89 -56.81 -3.46
CA ALA A 240 -39.63 -58.13 -4.02
C ALA A 240 -40.89 -58.62 -4.78
N ARG A 241 -40.71 -59.07 -6.02
CA ARG A 241 -41.64 -59.93 -6.75
C ARG A 241 -41.06 -61.32 -6.80
#